data_AF-A0AAW7DAQ9-F1
#
_entry.id   AF-A0AAW7DAQ9-F1
#
_cell.length_a   1.000
_cell.length_b   1.000
_cell.length_c   1.000
_cell.angle_alpha   90.00
_cell.angle_beta   90.00
_cell.angle_gamma   90.00
#
_symmetry.space_group_name_H-M   'P 1'
#
loop_
_entity.id
_entity.type
_entity.pdbx_description
1 polymer ?
#
loop_
_entity_poly.entity_id
_entity_poly.type
_entity_poly.pdbx_seq_one_letter_code
_entity_poly.pdbx_strand_id
1 'polypeptide(L)'
;MKKIVYSILALCSLTAFGQEKTFSFDKKITYKVNLPEEYKELVSIQNDNFQFVMYLSKEAVLGTAENTQNFLNYYSTGNTFFRESFLITDHKYFDVTANTLENNLSIKLPSYYEGIDEEEIKPYQDHYFSNITNVVNLNKTSTINGYTCNNYEVISKKDDFETTTSICVDEKNSIDNISFLLSKQNIKGLLVNLTTNDEATFGFTVDKIGKANAKLTFDQAKEIEKFAEKLEKSKTYYEDLYANTVVDSTYTAYNTDNRYEDPIINFYTYQTSENDNVNQLFSTIAGLNYNLVYTDADYDGNPDLERSTALTTAEGSTNQLIKQFKKNKLANKGEVKELNNLFKTYFEDAKNFKLTEVSTAYDEAADAVDSAYEAVDIADYYDPYTSTYKTTDISVIDLAIDNPNVQSYLKIAPAHCKDLKTKIPAFTDKELGNLVYNYAGQICDLYIYQSGSVGLTETIDAMRKSVLEITNKFDKLKKEDKDKLTTFFNSLD
;
A
#
# COMPACT_ATOMS: atom_id res chain seq x y z
N MET A 1 14.21 56.32 -4.56
CA MET A 1 14.63 55.46 -3.42
C MET A 1 13.46 54.79 -2.67
N LYS A 2 12.30 55.43 -2.45
CA LYS A 2 11.17 54.79 -1.72
C LYS A 2 10.41 53.68 -2.46
N LYS A 3 10.52 53.55 -3.79
CA LYS A 3 9.85 52.48 -4.57
C LYS A 3 10.66 51.18 -4.71
N ILE A 4 11.96 51.20 -4.39
CA ILE A 4 12.84 50.01 -4.47
C ILE A 4 12.76 49.19 -3.17
N VAL A 5 12.45 49.82 -2.05
CA VAL A 5 12.35 49.14 -0.74
C VAL A 5 11.11 48.24 -0.64
N TYR A 6 9.99 48.61 -1.30
CA TYR A 6 8.79 47.76 -1.34
C TYR A 6 8.92 46.54 -2.26
N SER A 7 9.77 46.62 -3.30
CA SER A 7 10.04 45.47 -4.15
C SER A 7 10.96 44.45 -3.47
N ILE A 8 11.89 44.89 -2.61
CA ILE A 8 12.75 43.97 -1.85
C ILE A 8 11.98 43.33 -0.69
N LEU A 9 11.05 44.05 -0.04
CA LEU A 9 10.18 43.46 0.99
C LEU A 9 9.14 42.47 0.41
N ALA A 10 8.68 42.66 -0.84
CA ALA A 10 7.81 41.70 -1.52
C ALA A 10 8.57 40.47 -2.05
N LEU A 11 9.87 40.59 -2.37
CA LEU A 11 10.72 39.44 -2.73
C LEU A 11 11.19 38.64 -1.50
N CYS A 12 11.20 39.21 -0.30
CA CYS A 12 11.45 38.47 0.94
C CYS A 12 10.20 37.78 1.52
N SER A 13 9.00 38.06 1.02
CA SER A 13 7.75 37.42 1.46
C SER A 13 7.27 36.27 0.57
N LEU A 14 8.00 35.96 -0.51
CA LEU A 14 7.70 34.85 -1.44
C LEU A 14 8.73 33.71 -1.35
N THR A 15 9.57 33.66 -0.31
CA THR A 15 10.49 32.53 -0.06
C THR A 15 10.13 31.76 1.21
N ALA A 16 8.88 31.85 1.66
CA ALA A 16 8.28 30.88 2.57
C ALA A 16 7.42 29.87 1.81
N PHE A 17 7.83 29.49 0.59
CA PHE A 17 7.37 28.24 0.00
C PHE A 17 7.83 27.12 0.92
N GLY A 18 6.89 26.27 1.33
CA GLY A 18 7.09 25.22 2.33
C GLY A 18 8.43 24.53 2.14
N GLN A 19 9.32 24.68 3.13
CA GLN A 19 10.52 23.87 3.15
C GLN A 19 10.07 22.44 3.42
N GLU A 20 10.36 21.55 2.47
CA GLU A 20 10.30 20.10 2.68
C GLU A 20 10.99 19.78 4.01
N LYS A 21 10.21 19.40 5.01
CA LYS A 21 10.72 19.19 6.36
C LYS A 21 11.11 17.73 6.49
N THR A 22 12.39 17.50 6.75
CA THR A 22 12.87 16.15 7.09
C THR A 22 12.79 15.94 8.59
N PHE A 23 11.92 15.04 9.02
CA PHE A 23 11.87 14.57 10.41
C PHE A 23 12.90 13.47 10.61
N SER A 24 13.74 13.60 11.63
CA SER A 24 14.63 12.53 12.08
C SER A 24 14.11 11.98 13.40
N PHE A 25 13.67 10.73 13.39
CA PHE A 25 13.15 10.03 14.55
C PHE A 25 14.27 9.17 15.16
N ASP A 26 14.64 9.50 16.41
CA ASP A 26 15.76 8.88 17.12
C ASP A 26 15.30 7.88 18.20
N LYS A 27 14.01 7.88 18.53
CA LYS A 27 13.39 6.96 19.49
C LYS A 27 12.20 6.24 18.87
N LYS A 28 12.03 4.97 19.27
CA LYS A 28 10.87 4.13 18.97
C LYS A 28 10.29 3.63 20.28
N ILE A 29 9.00 3.89 20.50
CA ILE A 29 8.22 3.32 21.60
C ILE A 29 7.34 2.23 21.00
N THR A 30 7.46 1.02 21.54
CA THR A 30 6.66 -0.13 21.15
C THR A 30 5.60 -0.38 22.21
N TYR A 31 4.37 -0.54 21.76
CA TYR A 31 3.21 -0.86 22.56
C TYR A 31 2.70 -2.25 22.22
N LYS A 32 2.45 -3.04 23.27
CA LYS A 32 1.66 -4.26 23.16
C LYS A 32 0.18 -3.88 23.06
N VAL A 33 -0.52 -4.49 22.12
CA VAL A 33 -1.96 -4.27 21.94
C VAL A 33 -2.72 -5.28 22.79
N ASN A 34 -3.69 -4.77 23.55
CA ASN A 34 -4.62 -5.56 24.35
C ASN A 34 -5.97 -5.57 23.64
N LEU A 35 -6.46 -6.77 23.33
CA LEU A 35 -7.75 -7.02 22.69
C LEU A 35 -8.61 -7.90 23.59
N PRO A 36 -9.94 -7.68 23.65
CA PRO A 36 -10.85 -8.64 24.28
C PRO A 36 -10.80 -9.99 23.57
N GLU A 37 -11.04 -11.07 24.31
CA GLU A 37 -10.86 -12.45 23.81
C GLU A 37 -11.71 -12.74 22.56
N GLU A 38 -12.94 -12.24 22.54
CA GLU A 38 -13.88 -12.36 21.41
C GLU A 38 -13.34 -11.76 20.09
N TYR A 39 -12.47 -10.76 20.17
CA TYR A 39 -11.83 -10.17 18.99
C TYR A 39 -10.52 -10.86 18.61
N LYS A 40 -9.90 -11.62 19.52
CA LYS A 40 -8.68 -12.37 19.18
C LYS A 40 -8.96 -13.48 18.17
N GLU A 41 -10.13 -14.11 18.27
CA GLU A 41 -10.58 -15.17 17.36
C GLU A 41 -10.93 -14.62 15.97
N LEU A 42 -11.62 -13.48 15.90
CA LEU A 42 -12.02 -12.84 14.63
C LEU A 42 -10.83 -12.35 13.81
N VAL A 43 -9.76 -11.90 14.46
CA VAL A 43 -8.64 -11.24 13.78
C VAL A 43 -7.54 -12.25 13.38
N SER A 44 -7.76 -13.56 13.56
CA SER A 44 -6.78 -14.61 13.22
C SER A 44 -5.36 -14.26 13.68
N ILE A 45 -5.23 -13.57 14.83
CA ILE A 45 -3.94 -13.18 15.40
C ILE A 45 -3.30 -14.44 15.98
N GLN A 46 -2.85 -15.33 15.10
CA GLN A 46 -2.10 -16.53 15.46
C GLN A 46 -0.69 -16.18 15.97
N ASN A 47 -0.29 -14.90 15.91
CA ASN A 47 1.01 -14.42 16.37
C ASN A 47 0.85 -13.28 17.37
N ASP A 48 1.38 -13.49 18.58
CA ASP A 48 1.58 -12.51 19.67
C ASP A 48 2.43 -11.26 19.28
N ASN A 49 2.68 -11.03 18.00
CA ASN A 49 3.67 -10.07 17.49
C ASN A 49 3.07 -8.78 16.92
N PHE A 50 1.74 -8.63 16.84
CA PHE A 50 1.12 -7.36 16.43
C PHE A 50 1.50 -6.26 17.43
N GLN A 51 2.13 -5.19 16.92
CA GLN A 51 2.67 -4.12 17.74
C GLN A 51 2.26 -2.78 17.17
N PHE A 52 1.77 -1.90 18.05
CA PHE A 52 1.64 -0.49 17.71
C PHE A 52 2.92 0.22 18.12
N VAL A 53 3.44 1.10 17.28
CA VAL A 53 4.72 1.77 17.51
C VAL A 53 4.59 3.27 17.27
N MET A 54 5.29 4.06 18.09
CA MET A 54 5.45 5.50 17.91
C MET A 54 6.93 5.84 17.73
N TYR A 55 7.25 6.50 16.63
CA TYR A 55 8.54 7.10 16.37
C TYR A 55 8.51 8.55 16.85
N LEU A 56 9.48 8.94 17.67
CA LEU A 56 9.56 10.29 18.22
C LEU A 56 10.74 11.04 17.62
N SER A 57 10.45 12.28 17.26
CA SER A 57 11.44 13.32 17.01
C SER A 57 11.21 14.47 17.99
N LYS A 58 12.01 15.55 17.89
CA LYS A 58 11.80 16.74 18.71
C LYS A 58 10.52 17.50 18.38
N GLU A 59 10.02 17.36 17.16
CA GLU A 59 8.98 18.23 16.60
C GLU A 59 7.77 17.44 16.07
N ALA A 60 7.87 16.11 16.03
CA ALA A 60 6.81 15.25 15.52
C ALA A 60 6.79 13.85 16.15
N VAL A 61 5.61 13.25 16.13
CA VAL A 61 5.35 11.84 16.43
C VAL A 61 4.78 11.17 15.19
N LEU A 62 5.34 10.03 14.79
CA LEU A 62 4.78 9.16 13.76
C LEU A 62 4.30 7.87 14.41
N GLY A 63 3.00 7.60 14.37
CA GLY A 63 2.41 6.36 14.85
C GLY A 63 2.04 5.42 13.71
N THR A 64 2.23 4.12 13.91
CA THR A 64 1.98 3.07 12.90
C THR A 64 1.88 1.71 13.57
N ALA A 65 1.45 0.69 12.84
CA ALA A 65 1.46 -0.70 13.30
C ALA A 65 2.49 -1.55 12.55
N GLU A 66 3.09 -2.50 13.26
CA GLU A 66 4.07 -3.45 12.76
C GLU A 66 3.58 -4.90 12.95
N ASN A 67 4.09 -5.81 12.11
CA ASN A 67 3.75 -7.24 12.10
C ASN A 67 2.24 -7.52 11.88
N THR A 68 1.62 -6.77 10.98
CA THR A 68 0.17 -6.84 10.71
C THR A 68 -0.25 -7.97 9.76
N GLN A 69 0.64 -8.92 9.42
CA GLN A 69 0.41 -9.93 8.38
C GLN A 69 -0.91 -10.71 8.50
N ASN A 70 -1.49 -10.81 9.69
CA ASN A 70 -2.73 -11.56 9.92
C ASN A 70 -3.95 -10.68 10.25
N PHE A 71 -3.79 -9.36 10.46
CA PHE A 71 -4.89 -8.50 10.90
C PHE A 71 -5.93 -8.27 9.79
N LEU A 72 -5.55 -8.46 8.52
CA LEU A 72 -6.37 -8.12 7.35
C LEU A 72 -6.22 -9.14 6.21
N ASN A 73 -6.49 -10.42 6.50
CA ASN A 73 -6.75 -11.41 5.44
C ASN A 73 -7.98 -11.06 4.57
N TYR A 74 -8.64 -9.93 4.82
CA TYR A 74 -9.75 -9.43 4.03
C TYR A 74 -9.38 -8.25 3.11
N TYR A 75 -8.24 -7.53 3.29
CA TYR A 75 -7.98 -6.33 2.47
C TYR A 75 -6.54 -5.96 2.07
N SER A 76 -5.45 -6.61 2.51
CA SER A 76 -4.16 -6.29 1.87
C SER A 76 -3.05 -7.32 2.04
N THR A 77 -2.31 -7.54 0.96
CA THR A 77 -1.08 -8.32 0.88
C THR A 77 0.13 -7.53 1.43
N GLY A 78 0.88 -8.14 2.36
CA GLY A 78 2.33 -7.92 2.49
C GLY A 78 2.81 -7.04 3.65
N ASN A 79 3.84 -7.54 4.34
CA ASN A 79 4.58 -6.83 5.39
C ASN A 79 5.39 -5.66 4.82
N THR A 80 5.01 -4.44 5.17
CA THR A 80 5.85 -3.29 5.57
C THR A 80 4.94 -2.43 6.44
N PHE A 81 5.46 -1.41 7.16
CA PHE A 81 4.69 -0.44 7.95
C PHE A 81 3.22 -0.34 7.51
N PHE A 82 2.28 -0.54 8.45
CA PHE A 82 0.85 -0.41 8.14
C PHE A 82 0.64 0.84 7.26
N ARG A 83 0.06 0.67 6.06
CA ARG A 83 -0.12 1.77 5.10
C ARG A 83 -0.86 2.94 5.74
N GLU A 84 -1.66 2.67 6.77
CA GLU A 84 -2.26 3.71 7.59
C GLU A 84 -1.30 4.06 8.73
N SER A 85 -0.81 5.27 8.71
CA SER A 85 0.00 5.83 9.78
C SER A 85 -0.59 7.18 10.13
N PHE A 86 -0.16 7.75 11.25
CA PHE A 86 -0.47 9.13 11.56
C PHE A 86 0.80 9.90 11.86
N LEU A 87 0.80 11.16 11.47
CA LEU A 87 1.83 12.13 11.83
C LEU A 87 1.20 13.21 12.69
N ILE A 88 1.79 13.47 13.86
CA ILE A 88 1.50 14.66 14.64
C ILE A 88 2.70 15.59 14.54
N THR A 89 2.52 16.75 13.91
CA THR A 89 3.51 17.83 13.82
C THR A 89 2.80 19.17 13.92
N ASP A 90 3.46 20.17 14.49
CA ASP A 90 2.92 21.54 14.59
C ASP A 90 1.50 21.58 15.20
N HIS A 91 1.25 20.71 16.19
CA HIS A 91 -0.04 20.51 16.88
C HIS A 91 -1.20 20.06 15.99
N LYS A 92 -0.91 19.55 14.80
CA LYS A 92 -1.89 18.97 13.87
C LYS A 92 -1.69 17.47 13.77
N TYR A 93 -2.79 16.74 13.69
CA TYR A 93 -2.87 15.32 13.43
C TYR A 93 -3.19 15.09 11.95
N PHE A 94 -2.33 14.37 11.26
CA PHE A 94 -2.50 13.99 9.85
C PHE A 94 -2.63 12.47 9.76
N ASP A 95 -3.70 11.99 9.13
CA ASP A 95 -3.74 10.64 8.61
C ASP A 95 -2.85 10.58 7.37
N VAL A 96 -1.82 9.74 7.41
CA VAL A 96 -0.80 9.68 6.36
C VAL A 96 -0.57 8.25 5.90
N THR A 97 -0.19 8.13 4.63
CA THR A 97 0.46 6.93 4.12
C THR A 97 1.96 7.13 4.17
N ALA A 98 2.67 6.15 4.72
CA ALA A 98 4.12 6.13 4.71
C ALA A 98 4.63 5.33 3.51
N ASN A 99 5.34 5.98 2.59
CA ASN A 99 6.05 5.29 1.54
C ASN A 99 7.47 4.97 2.03
N THR A 100 7.70 3.69 2.33
CA THR A 100 8.98 3.22 2.89
C THR A 100 10.13 3.26 1.89
N LEU A 101 9.84 3.33 0.58
CA LEU A 101 10.85 3.39 -0.48
C LEU A 101 11.37 4.82 -0.69
N GLU A 102 10.47 5.80 -0.61
CA GLU A 102 10.79 7.20 -0.87
C GLU A 102 11.11 7.98 0.41
N ASN A 103 10.96 7.34 1.57
CA ASN A 103 11.05 8.00 2.88
C ASN A 103 10.18 9.26 2.95
N ASN A 104 8.98 9.23 2.35
CA ASN A 104 8.06 10.34 2.36
C ASN A 104 6.71 9.96 2.97
N LEU A 105 5.97 10.97 3.37
CA LEU A 105 4.61 10.86 3.89
C LEU A 105 3.65 11.60 2.96
N SER A 106 2.48 11.01 2.73
CA SER A 106 1.38 11.64 1.99
C SER A 106 0.10 11.62 2.79
N ILE A 107 -0.67 12.72 2.77
CA ILE A 107 -1.95 12.79 3.46
C ILE A 107 -2.94 11.82 2.80
N LYS A 108 -3.62 11.00 3.62
CA LYS A 108 -4.63 10.04 3.16
C LYS A 108 -5.89 10.80 2.75
N LEU A 109 -6.45 10.48 1.58
CA LEU A 109 -7.77 10.98 1.18
C LEU A 109 -8.86 10.08 1.75
N PRO A 110 -9.88 10.61 2.46
CA PRO A 110 -11.04 9.84 2.85
C PRO A 110 -11.93 9.51 1.64
N SER A 111 -12.76 8.48 1.77
CA SER A 111 -13.82 8.21 0.79
C SER A 111 -14.86 9.33 0.86
N TYR A 112 -15.19 9.94 -0.28
CA TYR A 112 -16.21 10.99 -0.33
C TYR A 112 -17.60 10.39 -0.62
N TYR A 113 -18.62 10.89 0.07
CA TYR A 113 -20.03 10.60 -0.18
C TYR A 113 -20.94 11.74 0.31
N GLU A 114 -22.19 11.79 -0.16
CA GLU A 114 -23.15 12.82 0.25
C GLU A 114 -23.45 12.73 1.75
N GLY A 115 -23.36 13.86 2.44
CA GLY A 115 -23.59 13.93 3.88
C GLY A 115 -22.39 13.52 4.74
N ILE A 116 -21.22 13.29 4.16
CA ILE A 116 -19.98 13.21 4.94
C ILE A 116 -19.75 14.52 5.70
N ASP A 117 -19.31 14.42 6.96
CA ASP A 117 -19.02 15.59 7.78
C ASP A 117 -17.84 16.38 7.19
N GLU A 118 -17.96 17.70 7.11
CA GLU A 118 -16.89 18.59 6.66
C GLU A 118 -15.61 18.42 7.50
N GLU A 119 -15.74 18.09 8.78
CA GLU A 119 -14.59 17.79 9.65
C GLU A 119 -13.83 16.54 9.19
N GLU A 120 -14.51 15.51 8.64
CA GLU A 120 -13.88 14.27 8.19
C GLU A 120 -13.12 14.41 6.87
N ILE A 121 -13.45 15.42 6.08
CA ILE A 121 -12.78 15.73 4.81
C ILE A 121 -11.72 16.84 4.94
N LYS A 122 -11.25 17.12 6.15
CA LYS A 122 -10.10 18.01 6.37
C LYS A 122 -8.78 17.24 6.17
N PRO A 123 -7.74 17.90 5.65
CA PRO A 123 -6.42 17.28 5.48
C PRO A 123 -5.73 16.98 6.82
N TYR A 124 -6.23 17.54 7.92
CA TYR A 124 -5.72 17.30 9.27
C TYR A 124 -6.79 17.62 10.32
N GLN A 125 -6.59 17.05 11.50
CA GLN A 125 -7.34 17.32 12.72
C GLN A 125 -6.46 18.10 13.71
N ASP A 126 -7.08 18.81 14.65
CA ASP A 126 -6.37 19.50 15.72
C ASP A 126 -5.86 18.57 16.83
N HIS A 127 -6.36 17.33 16.85
CA HIS A 127 -6.23 16.41 17.96
C HIS A 127 -6.12 14.96 17.50
N TYR A 128 -5.36 14.17 18.25
CA TYR A 128 -5.34 12.71 18.10
C TYR A 128 -6.64 12.07 18.60
N PHE A 129 -7.10 12.51 19.78
CA PHE A 129 -8.40 12.12 20.29
C PHE A 129 -9.47 13.05 19.70
N SER A 130 -10.54 12.48 19.17
CA SER A 130 -11.68 13.26 18.68
C SER A 130 -12.20 14.20 19.77
N ASN A 131 -12.31 15.49 19.46
CA ASN A 131 -13.00 16.51 20.26
C ASN A 131 -12.89 16.34 21.79
N ILE A 132 -11.66 16.42 22.31
CA ILE A 132 -11.40 16.34 23.75
C ILE A 132 -12.18 17.46 24.45
N THR A 133 -13.11 17.10 25.32
CA THR A 133 -13.87 18.04 26.14
C THR A 133 -13.18 18.27 27.48
N ASN A 134 -12.58 17.22 28.05
CA ASN A 134 -11.92 17.30 29.34
C ASN A 134 -10.81 16.25 29.50
N VAL A 135 -9.83 16.54 30.35
CA VAL A 135 -8.84 15.58 30.82
C VAL A 135 -8.79 15.63 32.35
N VAL A 136 -9.18 14.54 32.98
CA VAL A 136 -9.35 14.44 34.44
C VAL A 136 -8.20 13.64 35.03
N ASN A 137 -7.42 14.24 35.93
CA ASN A 137 -6.45 13.50 36.73
C ASN A 137 -7.19 12.75 37.86
N LEU A 138 -7.03 11.42 37.90
CA LEU A 138 -7.70 10.58 38.89
C LEU A 138 -7.02 10.58 40.26
N ASN A 139 -5.91 11.33 40.42
CA ASN A 139 -5.05 11.36 41.61
C ASN A 139 -4.64 9.96 42.09
N LYS A 140 -4.50 9.04 41.13
CA LYS A 140 -4.13 7.65 41.35
C LYS A 140 -2.85 7.37 40.59
N THR A 141 -1.89 6.74 41.25
CA THR A 141 -0.64 6.27 40.64
C THR A 141 -0.70 4.76 40.45
N SER A 142 -0.21 4.28 39.31
CA SER A 142 -0.08 2.87 38.95
C SER A 142 1.39 2.54 38.67
N THR A 143 1.74 1.26 38.71
CA THR A 143 3.02 0.77 38.19
C THR A 143 2.77 -0.31 37.15
N ILE A 144 3.20 -0.07 35.91
CA ILE A 144 2.97 -0.95 34.77
C ILE A 144 4.31 -1.14 34.06
N ASN A 145 4.74 -2.40 33.89
CA ASN A 145 6.03 -2.76 33.27
C ASN A 145 7.24 -1.98 33.83
N GLY A 146 7.23 -1.68 35.13
CA GLY A 146 8.29 -0.94 35.82
C GLY A 146 8.21 0.59 35.70
N TYR A 147 7.25 1.13 34.96
CA TYR A 147 6.98 2.57 34.89
C TYR A 147 5.95 2.96 35.96
N THR A 148 6.27 3.98 36.74
CA THR A 148 5.32 4.60 37.69
C THR A 148 4.61 5.74 36.97
N CYS A 149 3.29 5.66 36.84
CA CYS A 149 2.50 6.60 36.05
C CYS A 149 1.24 7.07 36.79
N ASN A 150 0.80 8.30 36.50
CA ASN A 150 -0.44 8.88 37.01
C ASN A 150 -1.58 8.58 36.04
N ASN A 151 -2.75 8.21 36.57
CA ASN A 151 -3.90 7.84 35.76
C ASN A 151 -4.78 9.07 35.46
N TYR A 152 -5.22 9.15 34.22
CA TYR A 152 -6.13 10.19 33.73
C TYR A 152 -7.27 9.57 32.92
N GLU A 153 -8.39 10.28 32.87
CA GLU A 153 -9.47 10.04 31.92
C GLU A 153 -9.48 11.17 30.89
N VAL A 154 -9.42 10.81 29.61
CA VAL A 154 -9.62 11.70 28.48
C VAL A 154 -11.06 11.53 28.02
N ILE A 155 -11.86 12.58 28.17
CA ILE A 155 -13.26 12.60 27.79
C ILE A 155 -13.35 13.29 26.43
N SER A 156 -13.90 12.57 25.46
CA SER A 156 -14.06 12.96 24.07
C SER A 156 -15.53 12.92 23.69
N LYS A 157 -15.99 13.90 22.90
CA LYS A 157 -17.40 13.94 22.48
C LYS A 157 -17.51 14.13 20.97
N LYS A 158 -18.16 13.19 20.29
CA LYS A 158 -18.56 13.33 18.88
C LYS A 158 -20.09 13.19 18.84
N ASP A 159 -20.75 14.21 18.30
CA ASP A 159 -22.21 14.35 18.32
C ASP A 159 -22.80 14.14 19.73
N ASP A 160 -23.72 13.20 19.91
CA ASP A 160 -24.34 12.87 21.19
C ASP A 160 -23.61 11.74 21.95
N PHE A 161 -22.49 11.24 21.41
CA PHE A 161 -21.72 10.16 22.01
C PHE A 161 -20.49 10.69 22.75
N GLU A 162 -20.44 10.39 24.05
CA GLU A 162 -19.28 10.66 24.89
C GLU A 162 -18.48 9.36 25.08
N THR A 163 -17.19 9.42 24.76
CA THR A 163 -16.26 8.32 24.96
C THR A 163 -15.25 8.71 26.03
N THR A 164 -15.00 7.80 26.97
CA THR A 164 -13.96 7.96 27.98
C THR A 164 -12.80 7.03 27.67
N THR A 165 -11.61 7.59 27.53
CA THR A 165 -10.36 6.84 27.38
C THR A 165 -9.51 6.98 28.63
N SER A 166 -9.16 5.87 29.26
CA SER A 166 -8.26 5.86 30.41
C SER A 166 -6.80 5.82 29.94
N ILE A 167 -5.96 6.74 30.40
CA ILE A 167 -4.53 6.77 30.10
C ILE A 167 -3.69 6.77 31.39
N CYS A 168 -2.49 6.22 31.32
CA CYS A 168 -1.49 6.30 32.40
C CYS A 168 -0.22 6.97 31.88
N VAL A 169 0.19 8.08 32.50
CA VAL A 169 1.31 8.92 32.06
C VAL A 169 2.43 8.93 33.10
N ASP A 170 3.64 8.52 32.70
CA ASP A 170 4.86 8.73 33.51
C ASP A 170 5.38 10.14 33.23
N GLU A 171 4.89 11.11 34.02
CA GLU A 171 5.23 12.53 33.90
C GLU A 171 6.69 12.86 34.23
N LYS A 172 7.41 11.93 34.89
CA LYS A 172 8.82 12.10 35.23
C LYS A 172 9.74 11.54 34.15
N ASN A 173 9.20 10.87 33.14
CA ASN A 173 9.98 10.29 32.07
C ASN A 173 10.59 11.37 31.18
N SER A 174 11.83 11.16 30.73
CA SER A 174 12.49 12.04 29.75
C SER A 174 11.94 11.92 28.33
N ILE A 175 11.14 10.88 28.07
CA ILE A 175 10.45 10.65 26.81
C ILE A 175 9.06 11.24 26.92
N ASP A 176 8.70 12.06 25.95
CA ASP A 176 7.43 12.80 25.94
C ASP A 176 6.73 12.57 24.60
N ASN A 177 5.75 11.67 24.58
CA ASN A 177 4.78 11.58 23.49
C ASN A 177 3.40 12.15 23.87
N ILE A 178 3.13 12.31 25.16
CA ILE A 178 1.86 12.87 25.63
C ILE A 178 1.70 14.33 25.21
N SER A 179 2.76 15.13 25.20
CA SER A 179 2.68 16.52 24.73
C SER A 179 2.24 16.65 23.27
N PHE A 180 2.37 15.59 22.47
CA PHE A 180 1.90 15.57 21.08
C PHE A 180 0.45 15.11 21.02
N LEU A 181 0.12 14.02 21.71
CA LEU A 181 -1.23 13.43 21.72
C LEU A 181 -2.26 14.35 22.39
N LEU A 182 -1.84 15.08 23.43
CA LEU A 182 -2.65 16.03 24.20
C LEU A 182 -2.07 17.45 24.08
N SER A 183 -1.80 17.88 22.84
CA SER A 183 -1.10 19.15 22.52
C SER A 183 -1.66 20.42 23.18
N LYS A 184 -2.97 20.48 23.42
CA LYS A 184 -3.65 21.62 24.08
C LYS A 184 -3.70 21.49 25.61
N GLN A 185 -3.20 20.39 26.18
CA GLN A 185 -3.14 20.14 27.62
C GLN A 185 -1.74 20.37 28.15
N ASN A 186 -1.62 20.82 29.40
CA ASN A 186 -0.32 21.01 30.06
C ASN A 186 0.16 19.71 30.74
N ILE A 187 0.08 18.59 30.02
CA ILE A 187 0.52 17.26 30.48
C ILE A 187 1.67 16.82 29.58
N LYS A 188 2.74 16.30 30.17
CA LYS A 188 3.95 15.85 29.47
C LYS A 188 4.41 14.54 30.06
N GLY A 189 5.07 13.73 29.24
CA GLY A 189 5.70 12.48 29.66
C GLY A 189 5.38 11.31 28.76
N LEU A 190 5.71 10.12 29.25
CA LEU A 190 5.56 8.88 28.51
C LEU A 190 4.13 8.34 28.70
N LEU A 191 3.43 8.09 27.59
CA LEU A 191 2.23 7.27 27.60
C LEU A 191 2.63 5.83 27.93
N VAL A 192 2.27 5.37 29.13
CA VAL A 192 2.55 4.01 29.62
C VAL A 192 1.42 3.06 29.27
N ASN A 193 0.17 3.51 29.36
CA ASN A 193 -0.99 2.70 29.05
C ASN A 193 -2.13 3.57 28.50
N LEU A 194 -2.92 3.01 27.58
CA LEU A 194 -4.16 3.57 27.07
C LEU A 194 -5.20 2.45 26.97
N THR A 195 -6.42 2.67 27.45
CA THR A 195 -7.55 1.74 27.30
C THR A 195 -8.84 2.51 27.04
N THR A 196 -9.63 2.06 26.07
CA THR A 196 -10.99 2.56 25.86
C THR A 196 -11.93 1.89 26.87
N ASN A 197 -12.87 2.66 27.43
CA ASN A 197 -13.79 2.16 28.46
C ASN A 197 -15.07 1.50 27.88
N ASP A 198 -15.14 1.28 26.57
CA ASP A 198 -16.30 0.64 25.91
C ASP A 198 -16.33 -0.88 26.14
N GLU A 199 -17.50 -1.50 25.89
CA GLU A 199 -17.78 -2.93 26.13
C GLU A 199 -16.71 -3.88 25.52
N ALA A 200 -16.02 -3.41 24.48
CA ALA A 200 -14.79 -3.98 23.96
C ALA A 200 -13.56 -3.17 24.41
N THR A 201 -12.90 -3.60 25.49
CA THR A 201 -11.68 -2.92 26.00
C THR A 201 -10.50 -3.13 25.04
N PHE A 202 -10.33 -2.19 24.12
CA PHE A 202 -9.15 -2.08 23.29
C PHE A 202 -8.11 -1.22 24.02
N GLY A 203 -6.83 -1.59 23.93
CA GLY A 203 -5.80 -0.79 24.59
C GLY A 203 -4.38 -1.06 24.16
N PHE A 204 -3.49 -0.22 24.65
CA PHE A 204 -2.06 -0.26 24.40
C PHE A 204 -1.31 -0.16 25.72
N THR A 205 -0.31 -1.01 25.92
CA THR A 205 0.61 -0.92 27.06
C THR A 205 2.04 -0.86 26.57
N VAL A 206 2.84 0.06 27.11
CA VAL A 206 4.25 0.21 26.74
C VAL A 206 4.99 -1.10 27.01
N ASP A 207 5.70 -1.59 26.01
CA ASP A 207 6.48 -2.83 26.08
C ASP A 207 7.97 -2.51 26.09
N LYS A 208 8.43 -1.80 25.06
CA LYS A 208 9.86 -1.51 24.86
C LYS A 208 10.08 -0.10 24.34
N ILE A 209 11.20 0.48 24.76
CA ILE A 209 11.72 1.72 24.20
C ILE A 209 13.08 1.43 23.57
N GLY A 210 13.23 1.80 22.31
CA GLY A 210 14.44 1.58 21.52
C GLY A 210 14.93 2.85 20.84
N LYS A 211 16.13 2.75 20.25
CA LYS A 211 16.62 3.75 19.32
C LYS A 211 15.96 3.53 17.95
N ALA A 212 15.65 4.62 17.27
CA ALA A 212 15.26 4.63 15.87
C ALA A 212 16.31 5.36 15.04
N ASN A 213 16.30 5.13 13.73
CA ASN A 213 17.09 5.90 12.77
C ASN A 213 16.27 6.18 11.52
N ALA A 214 14.98 6.45 11.70
CA ALA A 214 14.05 6.73 10.62
C ALA A 214 14.13 8.20 10.25
N LYS A 215 14.22 8.49 8.96
CA LYS A 215 14.16 9.84 8.42
C LYS A 215 13.05 9.89 7.40
N LEU A 216 12.13 10.83 7.54
CA LEU A 216 11.01 10.98 6.62
C LEU A 216 10.87 12.44 6.21
N THR A 217 10.54 12.67 4.94
CA THR A 217 10.19 13.99 4.45
C THR A 217 8.67 14.15 4.39
N PHE A 218 8.21 15.33 4.80
CA PHE A 218 6.81 15.71 4.70
C PHE A 218 6.72 17.19 4.37
N ASP A 219 6.28 17.49 3.15
CA ASP A 219 5.97 18.84 2.72
C ASP A 219 4.49 19.12 3.00
N GLN A 220 4.22 19.62 4.20
CA GLN A 220 2.85 19.85 4.67
C GLN A 220 2.04 20.73 3.70
N ALA A 221 2.65 21.78 3.13
CA ALA A 221 1.93 22.71 2.26
C ALA A 221 1.52 22.01 0.95
N LYS A 222 2.47 21.30 0.33
CA LYS A 222 2.25 20.55 -0.92
C LYS A 222 1.25 19.42 -0.74
N GLU A 223 1.30 18.70 0.38
CA GLU A 223 0.37 17.60 0.63
C GLU A 223 -1.05 18.09 0.92
N ILE A 224 -1.22 19.26 1.58
CA ILE A 224 -2.54 19.89 1.75
C ILE A 224 -3.11 20.34 0.39
N GLU A 225 -2.28 20.93 -0.49
CA GLU A 225 -2.70 21.33 -1.83
C GLU A 225 -3.15 20.12 -2.66
N LYS A 226 -2.33 19.06 -2.73
CA LYS A 226 -2.70 17.81 -3.39
C LYS A 226 -3.96 17.17 -2.81
N PHE A 227 -4.14 17.23 -1.49
CA PHE A 227 -5.33 16.70 -0.84
C PHE A 227 -6.58 17.46 -1.32
N ALA A 228 -6.53 18.79 -1.36
CA ALA A 228 -7.65 19.61 -1.84
C ALA A 228 -8.00 19.33 -3.30
N GLU A 229 -7.00 19.21 -4.18
CA GLU A 229 -7.20 18.86 -5.58
C GLU A 229 -7.86 17.47 -5.75
N LYS A 230 -7.41 16.48 -4.98
CA LYS A 230 -7.96 15.13 -5.02
C LYS A 230 -9.37 15.06 -4.45
N LEU A 231 -9.63 15.77 -3.36
CA LEU A 231 -10.96 15.84 -2.75
C LEU A 231 -11.96 16.43 -3.75
N GLU A 232 -11.62 17.51 -4.44
CA GLU A 232 -12.50 18.11 -5.44
C GLU A 232 -12.83 17.13 -6.56
N LYS A 233 -11.84 16.38 -7.06
CA LYS A 233 -12.08 15.32 -8.05
C LYS A 233 -13.01 14.24 -7.52
N SER A 234 -12.84 13.80 -6.28
CA SER A 234 -13.72 12.82 -5.65
C SER A 234 -15.15 13.35 -5.47
N LYS A 235 -15.32 14.65 -5.22
CA LYS A 235 -16.64 15.30 -5.17
C LYS A 235 -17.32 15.28 -6.54
N THR A 236 -16.62 15.74 -7.58
CA THR A 236 -17.15 15.73 -8.95
C THR A 236 -17.52 14.33 -9.39
N TYR A 237 -16.64 13.35 -9.16
CA TYR A 237 -16.93 11.94 -9.48
C TYR A 237 -18.20 11.44 -8.78
N TYR A 238 -18.36 11.73 -7.49
CA TYR A 238 -19.57 11.36 -6.76
C TYR A 238 -20.80 12.09 -7.32
N GLU A 239 -20.71 13.39 -7.55
CA GLU A 239 -21.82 14.18 -8.11
C GLU A 239 -22.24 13.64 -9.49
N ASP A 240 -21.31 13.32 -10.37
CA ASP A 240 -21.59 12.75 -11.70
C ASP A 240 -22.26 11.37 -11.57
N LEU A 241 -21.80 10.54 -10.64
CA LEU A 241 -22.38 9.22 -10.36
C LEU A 241 -23.86 9.32 -9.90
N TYR A 242 -24.21 10.38 -9.16
CA TYR A 242 -25.52 10.55 -8.52
C TYR A 242 -26.40 11.66 -9.12
N ALA A 243 -25.92 12.43 -10.12
CA ALA A 243 -26.67 13.51 -10.77
C ALA A 243 -27.92 13.01 -11.54
N ASN A 244 -27.98 11.71 -11.85
CA ASN A 244 -29.10 11.07 -12.55
C ASN A 244 -30.06 10.29 -11.63
N THR A 245 -29.85 10.32 -10.31
CA THR A 245 -30.74 9.64 -9.33
C THR A 245 -31.85 10.58 -8.87
N VAL A 246 -32.92 10.70 -9.65
CA VAL A 246 -34.19 11.24 -9.14
C VAL A 246 -34.83 10.16 -8.26
N VAL A 247 -34.73 10.33 -6.95
CA VAL A 247 -35.41 9.48 -5.97
C VAL A 247 -36.92 9.79 -6.03
N ASP A 248 -37.67 9.04 -6.84
CA ASP A 248 -39.12 8.92 -6.62
C ASP A 248 -39.36 7.79 -5.62
N SER A 249 -39.75 8.19 -4.41
CA SER A 249 -39.96 7.32 -3.25
C SER A 249 -41.26 6.52 -3.37
N THR A 250 -41.30 5.55 -4.29
CA THR A 250 -42.30 4.48 -4.26
C THR A 250 -41.61 3.14 -4.03
N TYR A 251 -41.60 2.77 -2.76
CA TYR A 251 -41.22 1.45 -2.28
C TYR A 251 -42.13 0.41 -2.96
N THR A 252 -41.64 -0.34 -3.96
CA THR A 252 -41.94 -1.76 -4.26
C THR A 252 -41.45 -2.19 -5.66
N ALA A 253 -40.26 -2.78 -5.72
CA ALA A 253 -39.95 -3.95 -6.57
C ALA A 253 -38.56 -4.46 -6.16
N TYR A 254 -38.38 -5.78 -6.09
CA TYR A 254 -37.05 -6.39 -5.99
C TYR A 254 -36.18 -5.80 -7.10
N ASN A 255 -35.05 -5.19 -6.74
CA ASN A 255 -34.11 -4.65 -7.70
C ASN A 255 -33.66 -5.78 -8.64
N THR A 256 -33.90 -5.62 -9.94
CA THR A 256 -33.55 -6.57 -11.01
C THR A 256 -32.07 -6.50 -11.40
N ASP A 257 -31.27 -5.72 -10.68
CA ASP A 257 -29.83 -5.61 -10.87
C ASP A 257 -29.12 -6.91 -10.46
N ASN A 258 -28.78 -7.71 -11.46
CA ASN A 258 -28.11 -9.00 -11.29
C ASN A 258 -26.57 -8.89 -11.34
N ARG A 259 -25.97 -7.69 -11.19
CA ARG A 259 -24.50 -7.54 -11.21
C ARG A 259 -23.79 -8.42 -10.18
N TYR A 260 -24.35 -8.56 -8.98
CA TYR A 260 -23.82 -9.43 -7.93
C TYR A 260 -23.95 -10.93 -8.23
N GLU A 261 -24.72 -11.29 -9.26
CA GLU A 261 -24.84 -12.65 -9.78
C GLU A 261 -23.83 -12.94 -10.89
N ASP A 262 -23.04 -11.94 -11.34
CA ASP A 262 -22.00 -12.14 -12.33
C ASP A 262 -20.94 -13.10 -11.81
N PRO A 263 -20.65 -14.22 -12.49
CA PRO A 263 -19.63 -15.18 -12.07
C PRO A 263 -18.24 -14.57 -11.86
N ILE A 264 -17.91 -13.48 -12.58
CA ILE A 264 -16.64 -12.77 -12.42
C ILE A 264 -16.58 -12.00 -11.10
N ILE A 265 -17.69 -11.38 -10.67
CA ILE A 265 -17.80 -10.68 -9.37
C ILE A 265 -17.94 -11.69 -8.24
N ASN A 266 -18.77 -12.70 -8.46
CA ASN A 266 -19.14 -13.72 -7.49
C ASN A 266 -18.23 -14.97 -7.57
N PHE A 267 -16.96 -14.77 -7.88
CA PHE A 267 -16.03 -15.87 -8.15
C PHE A 267 -15.81 -16.79 -6.94
N TYR A 268 -16.00 -16.28 -5.73
CA TYR A 268 -15.83 -17.07 -4.50
C TYR A 268 -16.80 -18.25 -4.41
N THR A 269 -17.97 -18.18 -5.05
CA THR A 269 -18.91 -19.31 -5.13
C THR A 269 -18.39 -20.51 -5.91
N TYR A 270 -17.32 -20.33 -6.69
CA TYR A 270 -16.68 -21.39 -7.48
C TYR A 270 -15.52 -22.07 -6.72
N GLN A 271 -15.19 -21.62 -5.51
CA GLN A 271 -14.19 -22.26 -4.62
C GLN A 271 -14.77 -23.52 -3.94
N THR A 272 -15.16 -24.51 -4.74
CA THR A 272 -15.91 -25.69 -4.29
C THR A 272 -15.05 -26.93 -4.06
N SER A 273 -13.73 -26.82 -4.20
CA SER A 273 -12.81 -27.93 -3.99
C SER A 273 -12.75 -28.32 -2.51
N GLU A 274 -12.60 -29.61 -2.22
CA GLU A 274 -12.22 -30.09 -0.88
C GLU A 274 -10.72 -29.88 -0.58
N ASN A 275 -9.95 -29.35 -1.54
CA ASN A 275 -8.54 -29.04 -1.41
C ASN A 275 -8.31 -27.53 -1.31
N ASP A 276 -7.87 -27.08 -0.13
CA ASP A 276 -7.58 -25.67 0.16
C ASP A 276 -6.58 -25.04 -0.82
N ASN A 277 -5.58 -25.79 -1.28
CA ASN A 277 -4.59 -25.30 -2.24
C ASN A 277 -5.22 -25.03 -3.61
N VAL A 278 -6.18 -25.84 -4.04
CA VAL A 278 -6.94 -25.60 -5.28
C VAL A 278 -7.79 -24.35 -5.14
N ASN A 279 -8.51 -24.17 -4.02
CA ASN A 279 -9.31 -22.98 -3.77
C ASN A 279 -8.46 -21.71 -3.70
N GLN A 280 -7.29 -21.77 -3.07
CA GLN A 280 -6.35 -20.64 -2.98
C GLN A 280 -5.82 -20.23 -4.37
N LEU A 281 -5.37 -21.20 -5.17
CA LEU A 281 -4.87 -20.95 -6.52
C LEU A 281 -5.98 -20.47 -7.47
N PHE A 282 -7.20 -21.00 -7.30
CA PHE A 282 -8.38 -20.51 -8.01
C PHE A 282 -8.64 -19.03 -7.68
N SER A 283 -8.71 -18.68 -6.41
CA SER A 283 -8.98 -17.30 -5.96
C SER A 283 -7.96 -16.31 -6.51
N THR A 284 -6.68 -16.73 -6.52
CA THR A 284 -5.58 -15.90 -7.02
C THR A 284 -5.79 -15.54 -8.49
N ILE A 285 -6.12 -16.52 -9.33
CA ILE A 285 -6.37 -16.27 -10.75
C ILE A 285 -7.71 -15.54 -10.96
N ALA A 286 -8.76 -15.91 -10.23
CA ALA A 286 -10.08 -15.30 -10.36
C ALA A 286 -10.08 -13.81 -9.99
N GLY A 287 -9.33 -13.40 -8.96
CA GLY A 287 -9.16 -11.98 -8.64
C GLY A 287 -8.45 -11.18 -9.74
N LEU A 288 -7.49 -11.78 -10.45
CA LEU A 288 -6.88 -11.16 -11.63
C LEU A 288 -7.87 -11.01 -12.79
N ASN A 289 -8.74 -12.01 -12.99
CA ASN A 289 -9.79 -11.96 -14.00
C ASN A 289 -10.83 -10.89 -13.67
N TYR A 290 -11.21 -10.75 -12.40
CA TYR A 290 -12.10 -9.67 -11.93
C TYR A 290 -11.54 -8.30 -12.29
N ASN A 291 -10.28 -8.04 -11.91
CA ASN A 291 -9.64 -6.77 -12.24
C ASN A 291 -9.64 -6.54 -13.74
N LEU A 292 -9.27 -7.53 -14.56
CA LEU A 292 -9.22 -7.38 -16.02
C LEU A 292 -10.58 -7.09 -16.67
N VAL A 293 -11.66 -7.70 -16.16
CA VAL A 293 -13.01 -7.56 -16.74
C VAL A 293 -13.72 -6.29 -16.27
N TYR A 294 -13.37 -5.78 -15.09
CA TYR A 294 -13.97 -4.58 -14.49
C TYR A 294 -12.95 -3.45 -14.29
N THR A 295 -11.84 -3.45 -15.03
CA THR A 295 -10.95 -2.28 -15.02
C THR A 295 -11.75 -1.12 -15.59
N ASP A 296 -11.84 -0.05 -14.83
CA ASP A 296 -12.44 1.24 -15.18
C ASP A 296 -11.45 2.27 -14.66
N ALA A 297 -10.44 2.57 -15.49
CA ALA A 297 -9.28 3.34 -15.06
C ALA A 297 -9.54 4.85 -15.10
N ASP A 298 -10.48 5.30 -15.93
CA ASP A 298 -10.92 6.69 -16.00
C ASP A 298 -12.12 7.00 -15.09
N TYR A 299 -12.66 5.97 -14.42
CA TYR A 299 -13.77 6.05 -13.50
C TYR A 299 -15.02 6.61 -14.20
N ASP A 300 -15.27 6.22 -15.46
CA ASP A 300 -16.47 6.63 -16.19
C ASP A 300 -17.70 5.75 -15.89
N GLY A 301 -17.52 4.69 -15.08
CA GLY A 301 -18.54 3.74 -14.69
C GLY A 301 -18.71 2.58 -15.67
N ASN A 302 -17.92 2.51 -16.74
CA ASN A 302 -17.91 1.44 -17.72
C ASN A 302 -16.54 0.74 -17.73
N PRO A 303 -16.50 -0.58 -17.91
CA PRO A 303 -15.23 -1.26 -18.09
C PRO A 303 -14.48 -0.79 -19.34
N ASP A 304 -13.18 -0.52 -19.21
CA ASP A 304 -12.26 -0.09 -20.28
C ASP A 304 -12.20 -1.09 -21.46
N LEU A 305 -12.50 -2.36 -21.18
CA LEU A 305 -12.47 -3.45 -22.15
C LEU A 305 -13.88 -3.99 -22.39
N GLU A 306 -14.19 -4.21 -23.66
CA GLU A 306 -15.37 -4.97 -24.04
C GLU A 306 -15.30 -6.36 -23.38
N ARG A 307 -16.39 -6.74 -22.70
CA ARG A 307 -16.45 -7.91 -21.82
C ARG A 307 -16.01 -9.20 -22.52
N SER A 308 -16.45 -9.46 -23.75
CA SER A 308 -16.09 -10.69 -24.47
C SER A 308 -14.58 -10.75 -24.77
N THR A 309 -13.97 -9.60 -25.04
CA THR A 309 -12.52 -9.43 -25.23
C THR A 309 -11.76 -9.64 -23.93
N ALA A 310 -12.23 -9.05 -22.83
CA ALA A 310 -11.66 -9.22 -21.50
C ALA A 310 -11.73 -10.68 -21.03
N LEU A 311 -12.88 -11.35 -21.22
CA LEU A 311 -13.07 -12.77 -20.86
C LEU A 311 -12.17 -13.71 -21.68
N THR A 312 -12.00 -13.44 -22.97
CA THR A 312 -11.10 -14.22 -23.84
C THR A 312 -9.65 -14.09 -23.37
N THR A 313 -9.25 -12.87 -22.99
CA THR A 313 -7.91 -12.57 -22.47
C THR A 313 -7.67 -13.20 -21.09
N ALA A 314 -8.69 -13.14 -20.22
CA ALA A 314 -8.70 -13.77 -18.90
C ALA A 314 -8.54 -15.30 -19.01
N GLU A 315 -9.27 -15.95 -19.92
CA GLU A 315 -9.20 -17.40 -20.14
C GLU A 315 -7.84 -17.82 -20.70
N GLY A 316 -7.29 -17.05 -21.66
CA GLY A 316 -5.94 -17.26 -22.19
C GLY A 316 -4.87 -17.17 -21.10
N SER A 317 -4.95 -16.13 -20.27
CA SER A 317 -4.02 -15.89 -19.16
C SER A 317 -4.14 -16.96 -18.07
N THR A 318 -5.36 -17.34 -17.71
CA THR A 318 -5.66 -18.42 -16.75
C THR A 318 -5.02 -19.74 -17.17
N ASN A 319 -5.17 -20.11 -18.44
CA ASN A 319 -4.56 -21.34 -18.98
C ASN A 319 -3.03 -21.33 -18.89
N GLN A 320 -2.39 -20.18 -19.07
CA GLN A 320 -0.96 -20.04 -18.91
C GLN A 320 -0.55 -20.11 -17.44
N LEU A 321 -1.27 -19.43 -16.54
CA LEU A 321 -0.99 -19.43 -15.11
C LEU A 321 -1.11 -20.84 -14.51
N ILE A 322 -2.13 -21.63 -14.88
CA ILE A 322 -2.27 -23.02 -14.45
C ILE A 322 -1.09 -23.89 -14.93
N LYS A 323 -0.61 -23.68 -16.17
CA LYS A 323 0.60 -24.36 -16.68
C LYS A 323 1.83 -23.98 -15.87
N GLN A 324 1.96 -22.71 -15.49
CA GLN A 324 3.06 -22.24 -14.63
C GLN A 324 2.96 -22.82 -13.23
N PHE A 325 1.76 -22.90 -12.64
CA PHE A 325 1.56 -23.54 -11.33
C PHE A 325 2.04 -25.00 -11.34
N LYS A 326 1.75 -25.74 -12.41
CA LYS A 326 2.29 -27.09 -12.60
C LYS A 326 3.81 -27.11 -12.75
N LYS A 327 4.36 -26.26 -13.62
CA LYS A 327 5.81 -26.18 -13.92
C LYS A 327 6.60 -25.84 -12.65
N ASN A 328 6.07 -24.94 -11.85
CA ASN A 328 6.68 -24.41 -10.63
C ASN A 328 6.30 -25.24 -9.38
N LYS A 329 5.63 -26.38 -9.55
CA LYS A 329 5.23 -27.30 -8.47
C LYS A 329 4.35 -26.66 -7.38
N LEU A 330 3.59 -25.62 -7.75
CA LEU A 330 2.55 -25.01 -6.92
C LEU A 330 1.26 -25.84 -6.97
N ALA A 331 1.05 -26.58 -8.07
CA ALA A 331 -0.04 -27.53 -8.21
C ALA A 331 0.47 -28.86 -8.79
N ASN A 332 0.02 -29.97 -8.22
CA ASN A 332 0.26 -31.31 -8.74
C ASN A 332 -0.70 -31.63 -9.90
N LYS A 333 -0.53 -32.80 -10.53
CA LYS A 333 -1.33 -33.20 -11.71
C LYS A 333 -2.84 -33.30 -11.41
N GLY A 334 -3.22 -33.72 -10.21
CA GLY A 334 -4.61 -33.79 -9.75
C GLY A 334 -5.19 -32.40 -9.55
N GLU A 335 -4.48 -31.54 -8.82
CA GLU A 335 -4.89 -30.15 -8.55
C GLU A 335 -5.02 -29.32 -9.84
N VAL A 336 -4.11 -29.51 -10.80
CA VAL A 336 -4.20 -28.88 -12.13
C VAL A 336 -5.45 -29.33 -12.87
N LYS A 337 -5.82 -30.61 -12.78
CA LYS A 337 -7.04 -31.11 -13.43
C LYS A 337 -8.28 -30.49 -12.81
N GLU A 338 -8.28 -30.35 -11.49
CA GLU A 338 -9.38 -29.75 -10.73
C GLU A 338 -9.51 -28.24 -11.02
N LEU A 339 -8.40 -27.50 -11.00
CA LEU A 339 -8.36 -26.08 -11.41
C LEU A 339 -8.89 -25.87 -12.82
N ASN A 340 -8.47 -26.69 -13.79
CA ASN A 340 -8.98 -26.58 -15.16
C ASN A 340 -10.49 -26.85 -15.24
N ASN A 341 -11.02 -27.77 -14.42
CA ASN A 341 -12.46 -28.02 -14.37
C ASN A 341 -13.22 -26.84 -13.75
N LEU A 342 -12.74 -26.30 -12.64
CA LEU A 342 -13.34 -25.13 -11.98
C LEU A 342 -13.34 -23.92 -12.91
N PHE A 343 -12.21 -23.60 -13.53
CA PHE A 343 -12.11 -22.47 -14.46
C PHE A 343 -12.93 -22.67 -15.73
N LYS A 344 -13.12 -23.91 -16.18
CA LYS A 344 -14.01 -24.20 -17.29
C LYS A 344 -15.45 -23.78 -16.94
N THR A 345 -15.99 -24.23 -15.81
CA THR A 345 -17.35 -23.86 -15.38
C THR A 345 -17.45 -22.36 -15.12
N TYR A 346 -16.48 -21.78 -14.42
CA TYR A 346 -16.39 -20.33 -14.16
C TYR A 346 -16.47 -19.49 -15.45
N PHE A 347 -15.69 -19.82 -16.48
CA PHE A 347 -15.72 -19.06 -17.74
C PHE A 347 -16.93 -19.40 -18.61
N GLU A 348 -17.45 -20.63 -18.58
CA GLU A 348 -18.70 -20.98 -19.26
C GLU A 348 -19.86 -20.15 -18.68
N ASP A 349 -19.98 -20.07 -17.36
CA ASP A 349 -21.01 -19.27 -16.70
C ASP A 349 -20.79 -17.78 -16.95
N ALA A 350 -19.55 -17.26 -16.86
CA ALA A 350 -19.24 -15.85 -17.11
C ALA A 350 -19.57 -15.39 -18.54
N LYS A 351 -19.40 -16.29 -19.54
CA LYS A 351 -19.76 -16.06 -20.95
C LYS A 351 -21.27 -16.11 -21.18
N ASN A 352 -21.98 -16.96 -20.43
CA ASN A 352 -23.42 -17.10 -20.52
C ASN A 352 -24.17 -16.03 -19.70
N PHE A 353 -23.49 -15.42 -18.73
CA PHE A 353 -24.02 -14.33 -17.93
C PHE A 353 -24.36 -13.14 -18.82
N LYS A 354 -25.59 -12.68 -18.69
CA LYS A 354 -26.07 -11.45 -19.31
C LYS A 354 -26.51 -10.55 -18.19
N LEU A 355 -26.02 -9.31 -18.24
CA LEU A 355 -26.58 -8.27 -17.40
C LEU A 355 -28.06 -8.12 -17.79
N THR A 356 -28.93 -8.21 -16.81
CA THR A 356 -30.34 -7.90 -17.05
C THR A 356 -30.40 -6.41 -17.30
N GLU A 357 -30.67 -6.01 -18.55
CA GLU A 357 -30.90 -4.61 -18.85
C GLU A 357 -32.05 -4.13 -17.97
N VAL A 358 -31.78 -3.09 -17.17
CA VAL A 358 -32.83 -2.34 -16.51
C VAL A 358 -33.62 -1.70 -17.66
N SER A 359 -34.78 -2.29 -17.98
CA SER A 359 -35.75 -1.65 -18.86
C SER A 359 -36.23 -0.38 -18.17
N THR A 360 -35.52 0.72 -18.40
CA THR A 360 -36.12 2.04 -18.29
C THR A 360 -37.05 2.14 -19.49
N ALA A 361 -38.34 2.34 -19.26
CA ALA A 361 -39.31 2.67 -20.29
C ALA A 361 -39.03 4.07 -20.87
N TYR A 362 -37.87 4.23 -21.49
CA TYR A 362 -37.37 5.38 -22.23
C TYR A 362 -36.67 4.87 -23.49
N ASP A 363 -37.41 4.07 -24.25
CA ASP A 363 -37.05 3.72 -25.61
C ASP A 363 -37.64 4.83 -26.51
N GLU A 364 -36.81 5.79 -26.89
CA GLU A 364 -36.88 6.58 -28.14
C GLU A 364 -35.84 7.71 -28.10
N ALA A 365 -34.61 7.40 -28.56
CA ALA A 365 -33.67 8.30 -29.27
C ALA A 365 -32.20 7.86 -29.12
N ALA A 366 -31.89 6.57 -29.23
CA ALA A 366 -30.54 6.13 -29.59
C ALA A 366 -30.50 5.86 -31.10
N ASP A 367 -30.73 6.93 -31.87
CA ASP A 367 -30.32 6.94 -33.27
C ASP A 367 -28.81 6.74 -33.32
N ALA A 368 -28.42 5.84 -34.22
CA ALA A 368 -27.05 5.51 -34.59
C ALA A 368 -26.05 6.67 -34.44
N VAL A 369 -25.21 6.60 -33.42
CA VAL A 369 -23.91 7.27 -33.45
C VAL A 369 -22.86 6.18 -33.57
N ASP A 370 -22.56 5.89 -34.83
CA ASP A 370 -21.35 5.24 -35.29
C ASP A 370 -20.15 6.02 -34.75
N SER A 371 -19.74 5.72 -33.51
CA SER A 371 -18.44 6.15 -33.00
C SER A 371 -17.46 5.04 -33.33
N ALA A 372 -16.86 5.17 -34.51
CA ALA A 372 -15.52 4.66 -34.73
C ALA A 372 -14.59 5.35 -33.72
N TYR A 373 -14.58 4.87 -32.48
CA TYR A 373 -13.50 5.14 -31.54
C TYR A 373 -12.32 4.34 -32.08
N GLU A 374 -11.29 5.04 -32.57
CA GLU A 374 -10.01 4.41 -32.81
C GLU A 374 -9.61 3.68 -31.52
N ALA A 375 -9.26 2.39 -31.65
CA ALA A 375 -8.74 1.61 -30.54
C ALA A 375 -7.54 2.38 -29.97
N VAL A 376 -7.72 3.01 -28.81
CA VAL A 376 -6.63 3.67 -28.08
C VAL A 376 -5.72 2.55 -27.61
N ASP A 377 -4.43 2.64 -27.96
CA ASP A 377 -3.47 1.64 -27.57
C ASP A 377 -3.29 1.70 -26.05
N ILE A 378 -3.34 0.55 -25.38
CA ILE A 378 -3.13 0.44 -23.93
C ILE A 378 -1.81 1.08 -23.47
N ALA A 379 -0.86 1.26 -24.39
CA ALA A 379 0.39 1.97 -24.13
C ALA A 379 0.20 3.48 -23.86
N ASP A 380 -0.90 4.09 -24.31
CA ASP A 380 -1.15 5.53 -24.22
C ASP A 380 -1.58 5.97 -22.81
N TYR A 381 -1.93 5.02 -21.94
CA TYR A 381 -2.30 5.25 -20.53
C TYR A 381 -1.15 5.08 -19.54
N TYR A 382 -0.03 4.52 -19.98
CA TYR A 382 1.17 4.46 -19.17
C TYR A 382 2.06 5.65 -19.54
N ASP A 383 2.63 6.32 -18.53
CA ASP A 383 3.68 7.29 -18.78
C ASP A 383 4.76 6.62 -19.66
N PRO A 384 5.09 7.21 -20.82
CA PRO A 384 6.10 6.66 -21.69
C PRO A 384 7.36 6.43 -20.87
N TYR A 385 7.89 5.21 -20.94
CA TYR A 385 9.10 4.85 -20.23
C TYR A 385 10.20 5.91 -20.48
N THR A 386 10.48 6.67 -19.44
CA THR A 386 11.47 7.73 -19.47
C THR A 386 12.74 7.19 -18.86
N SER A 387 13.64 6.76 -19.74
CA SER A 387 14.85 6.07 -19.31
C SER A 387 15.82 6.99 -18.57
N THR A 388 16.21 6.58 -17.37
CA THR A 388 17.23 7.24 -16.55
C THR A 388 18.57 6.49 -16.55
N TYR A 389 18.69 5.39 -17.31
CA TYR A 389 19.86 4.48 -17.28
C TYR A 389 21.23 5.16 -17.38
N LYS A 390 21.35 6.28 -18.11
CA LYS A 390 22.64 6.98 -18.26
C LYS A 390 23.13 7.58 -16.94
N THR A 391 22.20 8.00 -16.09
CA THR A 391 22.45 8.63 -14.79
C THR A 391 22.24 7.69 -13.61
N THR A 392 21.70 6.48 -13.83
CA THR A 392 21.55 5.44 -12.80
C THR A 392 22.90 5.10 -12.18
N ASP A 393 22.96 5.20 -10.86
CA ASP A 393 24.13 4.78 -10.09
C ASP A 393 24.02 3.28 -9.79
N ILE A 394 24.85 2.50 -10.48
CA ILE A 394 24.89 1.04 -10.34
C ILE A 394 25.69 0.55 -9.14
N SER A 395 26.32 1.46 -8.38
CA SER A 395 27.05 1.12 -7.16
C SER A 395 26.14 0.95 -5.93
N VAL A 396 24.88 1.38 -6.04
CA VAL A 396 23.85 1.36 -5.00
C VAL A 396 22.63 0.52 -5.38
N ILE A 397 22.80 -0.46 -6.27
CA ILE A 397 21.72 -1.39 -6.63
C ILE A 397 21.51 -2.39 -5.49
N ASP A 398 20.31 -2.35 -4.90
CA ASP A 398 19.83 -3.38 -3.99
C ASP A 398 19.07 -4.44 -4.79
N LEU A 399 19.63 -5.64 -4.87
CA LEU A 399 19.02 -6.77 -5.55
C LEU A 399 17.94 -7.40 -4.66
N ALA A 400 16.76 -7.61 -5.21
CA ALA A 400 15.69 -8.32 -4.50
C ALA A 400 16.11 -9.75 -4.14
N ILE A 401 16.90 -10.43 -4.97
CA ILE A 401 17.43 -11.77 -4.65
C ILE A 401 18.35 -11.80 -3.42
N ASP A 402 18.91 -10.65 -2.99
CA ASP A 402 19.73 -10.54 -1.79
C ASP A 402 18.89 -10.23 -0.54
N ASN A 403 17.62 -9.87 -0.72
CA ASN A 403 16.73 -9.59 0.40
C ASN A 403 16.34 -10.91 1.11
N PRO A 404 16.64 -11.05 2.41
CA PRO A 404 16.32 -12.27 3.17
C PRO A 404 14.81 -12.55 3.24
N ASN A 405 13.97 -11.52 3.10
CA ASN A 405 12.51 -11.62 3.23
C ASN A 405 11.84 -12.21 1.98
N VAL A 406 12.54 -12.25 0.84
CA VAL A 406 12.01 -12.81 -0.42
C VAL A 406 12.70 -14.10 -0.84
N GLN A 407 13.53 -14.70 0.03
CA GLN A 407 14.24 -15.95 -0.25
C GLN A 407 13.30 -17.12 -0.59
N SER A 408 12.07 -17.10 -0.07
CA SER A 408 11.03 -18.06 -0.45
C SER A 408 10.67 -18.00 -1.94
N TYR A 409 10.76 -16.82 -2.57
CA TYR A 409 10.53 -16.60 -3.99
C TYR A 409 11.71 -17.08 -4.85
N LEU A 410 12.91 -17.31 -4.30
CA LEU A 410 13.97 -17.99 -5.07
C LEU A 410 13.61 -19.45 -5.40
N LYS A 411 12.55 -20.02 -4.81
CA LYS A 411 12.03 -21.34 -5.20
C LYS A 411 11.49 -21.37 -6.63
N ILE A 412 11.02 -20.22 -7.14
CA ILE A 412 10.44 -20.07 -8.48
C ILE A 412 11.40 -19.42 -9.49
N ALA A 413 12.54 -18.92 -9.03
CA ALA A 413 13.62 -18.43 -9.90
C ALA A 413 14.47 -19.58 -10.47
N PRO A 414 15.15 -19.38 -11.63
CA PRO A 414 16.13 -20.32 -12.15
C PRO A 414 17.19 -20.71 -11.13
N ALA A 415 17.73 -21.93 -11.28
CA ALA A 415 18.71 -22.47 -10.33
C ALA A 415 19.97 -21.61 -10.21
N HIS A 416 20.35 -20.87 -11.27
CA HIS A 416 21.50 -19.97 -11.26
C HIS A 416 21.32 -18.76 -10.33
N CYS A 417 20.07 -18.31 -10.09
CA CYS A 417 19.76 -17.19 -9.21
C CYS A 417 19.98 -17.48 -7.72
N LYS A 418 19.95 -18.75 -7.33
CA LYS A 418 20.30 -19.17 -5.97
C LYS A 418 21.80 -19.05 -5.76
N ASP A 419 22.22 -18.36 -4.71
CA ASP A 419 23.63 -18.12 -4.40
C ASP A 419 24.41 -17.46 -5.55
N LEU A 420 23.75 -16.60 -6.35
CA LEU A 420 24.30 -16.00 -7.56
C LEU A 420 25.70 -15.41 -7.35
N LYS A 421 25.92 -14.75 -6.21
CA LYS A 421 27.20 -14.12 -5.85
C LYS A 421 28.37 -15.10 -5.84
N THR A 422 28.12 -16.35 -5.45
CA THR A 422 29.14 -17.42 -5.42
C THR A 422 29.45 -17.99 -6.80
N LYS A 423 28.57 -17.75 -7.77
CA LYS A 423 28.67 -18.24 -9.16
C LYS A 423 29.32 -17.23 -10.10
N ILE A 424 29.49 -15.98 -9.66
CA ILE A 424 30.21 -14.96 -10.43
C ILE A 424 31.68 -15.35 -10.56
N PRO A 425 32.23 -15.44 -11.79
CA PRO A 425 33.64 -15.75 -11.98
C PRO A 425 34.55 -14.73 -11.31
N ALA A 426 35.70 -15.18 -10.82
CA ALA A 426 36.75 -14.28 -10.36
C ALA A 426 37.42 -13.60 -11.56
N PHE A 427 37.08 -12.34 -11.79
CA PHE A 427 37.69 -11.49 -12.82
C PHE A 427 38.95 -10.79 -12.31
N THR A 428 39.86 -10.43 -13.22
CA THR A 428 41.05 -9.63 -12.87
C THR A 428 40.65 -8.20 -12.49
N ASP A 429 39.63 -7.65 -13.17
CA ASP A 429 38.98 -6.38 -12.81
C ASP A 429 37.88 -6.65 -11.77
N LYS A 430 38.06 -6.13 -10.54
CA LYS A 430 37.08 -6.29 -9.46
C LYS A 430 35.76 -5.57 -9.75
N GLU A 431 35.80 -4.46 -10.49
CA GLU A 431 34.57 -3.75 -10.88
C GLU A 431 33.76 -4.60 -11.87
N LEU A 432 34.41 -5.34 -12.76
CA LEU A 432 33.73 -6.23 -13.70
C LEU A 432 32.91 -7.30 -12.97
N GLY A 433 33.41 -7.87 -11.88
CA GLY A 433 32.66 -8.83 -11.07
C GLY A 433 31.38 -8.25 -10.49
N ASN A 434 31.43 -7.02 -9.96
CA ASN A 434 30.23 -6.34 -9.46
C ASN A 434 29.25 -6.00 -10.58
N LEU A 435 29.73 -5.56 -11.75
CA LEU A 435 28.88 -5.28 -12.90
C LEU A 435 28.14 -6.54 -13.40
N VAL A 436 28.85 -7.66 -13.48
CA VAL A 436 28.28 -8.95 -13.90
C VAL A 436 27.30 -9.48 -12.86
N TYR A 437 27.61 -9.30 -11.57
CA TYR A 437 26.72 -9.63 -10.47
C TYR A 437 25.43 -8.81 -10.53
N ASN A 438 25.53 -7.50 -10.67
CA ASN A 438 24.38 -6.61 -10.74
C ASN A 438 23.53 -6.94 -11.97
N TYR A 439 24.15 -7.14 -13.14
CA TYR A 439 23.41 -7.49 -14.35
C TYR A 439 22.65 -8.81 -14.22
N ALA A 440 23.33 -9.88 -13.79
CA ALA A 440 22.68 -11.18 -13.62
C ALA A 440 21.66 -11.17 -12.45
N GLY A 441 21.94 -10.38 -11.41
CA GLY A 441 21.07 -10.19 -10.26
C GLY A 441 19.76 -9.53 -10.64
N GLN A 442 19.81 -8.45 -11.43
CA GLN A 442 18.62 -7.76 -11.92
C GLN A 442 17.78 -8.66 -12.84
N ILE A 443 18.41 -9.54 -13.64
CA ILE A 443 17.68 -10.57 -14.39
C ILE A 443 16.99 -11.55 -13.43
N CYS A 444 17.67 -11.96 -12.37
CA CYS A 444 17.11 -12.82 -11.34
C CYS A 444 15.96 -12.17 -10.56
N ASP A 445 16.02 -10.87 -10.33
CA ASP A 445 14.94 -10.09 -9.72
C ASP A 445 13.67 -10.14 -10.58
N LEU A 446 13.80 -10.06 -11.92
CA LEU A 446 12.64 -10.18 -12.82
C LEU A 446 11.92 -11.53 -12.70
N TYR A 447 12.57 -12.62 -12.28
CA TYR A 447 11.89 -13.90 -12.04
C TYR A 447 11.07 -13.93 -10.75
N ILE A 448 11.36 -13.01 -9.83
CA ILE A 448 10.68 -12.86 -8.54
C ILE A 448 9.93 -11.53 -8.44
N TYR A 449 9.55 -10.91 -9.57
CA TYR A 449 8.85 -9.62 -9.61
C TYR A 449 7.56 -9.60 -8.75
N GLN A 450 6.87 -10.73 -8.71
CA GLN A 450 5.71 -11.03 -7.86
C GLN A 450 5.99 -11.07 -6.35
N SER A 451 7.25 -10.91 -5.93
CA SER A 451 7.61 -10.75 -4.51
C SER A 451 7.27 -9.37 -3.95
N GLY A 452 6.91 -8.41 -4.81
CA GLY A 452 6.66 -7.03 -4.42
C GLY A 452 7.93 -6.25 -4.03
N SER A 453 9.11 -6.85 -4.16
CA SER A 453 10.41 -6.22 -3.86
C SER A 453 11.20 -5.81 -5.10
N VAL A 454 10.57 -5.82 -6.29
CA VAL A 454 11.23 -5.58 -7.58
C VAL A 454 10.58 -4.37 -8.26
N GLY A 455 11.32 -3.27 -8.38
CA GLY A 455 10.93 -2.12 -9.20
C GLY A 455 11.26 -2.37 -10.67
N LEU A 456 10.26 -2.57 -11.52
CA LEU A 456 10.46 -3.01 -12.92
C LEU A 456 11.23 -1.98 -13.75
N THR A 457 10.87 -0.70 -13.68
CA THR A 457 11.50 0.38 -14.44
C THR A 457 12.95 0.60 -14.02
N GLU A 458 13.21 0.58 -12.72
CA GLU A 458 14.54 0.72 -12.12
C GLU A 458 15.42 -0.48 -12.48
N THR A 459 14.86 -1.69 -12.42
CA THR A 459 15.53 -2.92 -12.81
C THR A 459 15.95 -2.85 -14.28
N ILE A 460 15.06 -2.38 -15.16
CA ILE A 460 15.36 -2.18 -16.59
C ILE A 460 16.48 -1.15 -16.80
N ASP A 461 16.41 0.03 -16.16
CA ASP A 461 17.45 1.06 -16.27
C ASP A 461 18.80 0.58 -15.73
N ALA A 462 18.81 -0.09 -14.59
CA ALA A 462 20.00 -0.68 -13.98
C ALA A 462 20.63 -1.79 -14.83
N MET A 463 19.81 -2.65 -15.45
CA MET A 463 20.30 -3.66 -16.41
C MET A 463 20.95 -2.98 -17.62
N ARG A 464 20.29 -1.98 -18.21
CA ARG A 464 20.80 -1.24 -19.38
C ARG A 464 22.13 -0.55 -19.06
N LYS A 465 22.24 0.06 -17.89
CA LYS A 465 23.49 0.68 -17.42
C LYS A 465 24.58 -0.35 -17.17
N SER A 466 24.26 -1.47 -16.54
CA SER A 466 25.23 -2.56 -16.30
C SER A 466 25.77 -3.13 -17.62
N VAL A 467 24.90 -3.38 -18.61
CA VAL A 467 25.32 -3.83 -19.96
C VAL A 467 26.20 -2.80 -20.64
N LEU A 468 25.86 -1.51 -20.55
CA LEU A 468 26.68 -0.43 -21.12
C LEU A 468 28.08 -0.40 -20.51
N GLU A 469 28.20 -0.48 -19.18
CA GLU A 469 29.50 -0.46 -18.50
C GLU A 469 30.34 -1.73 -18.79
N ILE A 470 29.70 -2.91 -18.86
CA ILE A 470 30.35 -4.14 -19.27
C ILE A 470 30.87 -4.01 -20.71
N THR A 471 30.05 -3.48 -21.62
CA THR A 471 30.42 -3.28 -23.04
C THR A 471 31.57 -2.28 -23.18
N ASN A 472 31.55 -1.16 -22.45
CA ASN A 472 32.61 -0.15 -22.45
C ASN A 472 33.96 -0.70 -21.95
N LYS A 473 33.90 -1.70 -21.06
CA LYS A 473 35.08 -2.42 -20.56
C LYS A 473 35.51 -3.54 -21.51
N PHE A 474 34.58 -4.14 -22.26
CA PHE A 474 34.79 -5.40 -22.99
C PHE A 474 36.06 -5.39 -23.84
N ASP A 475 36.27 -4.40 -24.70
CA ASP A 475 37.45 -4.36 -25.57
C ASP A 475 38.77 -4.30 -24.82
N LYS A 476 38.77 -3.69 -23.63
CA LYS A 476 39.92 -3.52 -22.74
C LYS A 476 40.17 -4.74 -21.84
N LEU A 477 39.24 -5.70 -21.80
CA LEU A 477 39.41 -6.92 -21.01
C LEU A 477 40.49 -7.83 -21.61
N LYS A 478 41.20 -8.52 -20.72
CA LYS A 478 42.10 -9.61 -21.11
C LYS A 478 41.30 -10.75 -21.73
N LYS A 479 41.94 -11.51 -22.62
CA LYS A 479 41.33 -12.69 -23.26
C LYS A 479 40.71 -13.66 -22.25
N GLU A 480 41.40 -13.91 -21.14
CA GLU A 480 40.93 -14.79 -20.06
C GLU A 480 39.62 -14.29 -19.40
N ASP A 481 39.48 -12.99 -19.17
CA ASP A 481 38.27 -12.42 -18.56
C ASP A 481 37.13 -12.34 -19.59
N LYS A 482 37.43 -12.15 -20.88
CA LYS A 482 36.46 -12.29 -21.97
C LYS A 482 35.90 -13.72 -22.04
N ASP A 483 36.78 -14.72 -22.01
CA ASP A 483 36.38 -16.13 -22.05
C ASP A 483 35.52 -16.51 -20.84
N LYS A 484 35.88 -16.04 -19.62
CA LYS A 484 35.07 -16.23 -18.41
C LYS A 484 33.69 -15.56 -18.51
N LEU A 485 33.64 -14.32 -19.00
CA LEU A 485 32.39 -13.56 -19.15
C LEU A 485 31.45 -14.26 -20.13
N THR A 486 31.96 -14.64 -21.30
CA THR A 486 31.19 -15.39 -22.31
C THR A 486 30.72 -16.74 -21.78
N THR A 487 31.59 -17.47 -21.08
CA THR A 487 31.22 -18.77 -20.48
C THR A 487 30.13 -18.61 -19.43
N PHE A 488 30.24 -17.59 -18.57
CA PHE A 488 29.25 -17.31 -17.54
C PHE A 488 27.89 -16.94 -18.14
N PHE A 489 27.84 -16.00 -19.09
CA PHE A 489 26.58 -15.63 -19.73
C PHE A 489 25.94 -16.78 -20.51
N ASN A 490 26.73 -17.64 -21.15
CA ASN A 490 26.23 -18.84 -21.81
C ASN A 490 25.74 -19.92 -20.82
N SER A 491 26.03 -19.77 -19.53
CA SER A 491 25.59 -20.69 -18.46
C SER A 491 24.35 -20.20 -17.71
N LEU A 492 23.92 -18.95 -17.95
CA LEU A 492 22.65 -18.44 -17.44
C LEU A 492 21.53 -19.03 -18.32
N ASP A 493 20.61 -19.74 -17.67
CA ASP A 493 19.53 -20.54 -18.27
C ASP A 493 18.56 -19.72 -19.12
#